data_AF-A0A929QHK5-F1
#
_entry.id   AF-A0A929QHK5-F1
#
_cell.length_a   1.000
_cell.length_b   1.000
_cell.length_c   1.000
_cell.angle_alpha   90.00
_cell.angle_beta   90.00
_cell.angle_gamma   90.00
#
_symmetry.space_group_name_H-M   'P 1'
#
loop_
_entity.id
_entity.type
_entity.pdbx_description
1 polymer ?
#
loop_
_entity_poly.entity_id
_entity_poly.type
_entity_poly.pdbx_seq_one_letter_code
_entity_poly.pdbx_strand_id
1 'polypeptide(L)'
;MKKKYFLKDISKLEIEINKPSIIFLRGDLAAGKTTLAKHIFNNILHIDEEIRSPTYTYYNKYGQNYHFDLYRLENYDEFFAIGGEEILDNNSGVILIEWPDLIEKY
;
A
#
# COMPACT_ATOMS: atom_id res chain seq x y z
N MET A 1 -3.38 -17.97 -17.87
CA MET A 1 -3.79 -16.90 -18.81
C MET A 1 -3.23 -15.58 -18.30
N LYS A 2 -2.37 -14.86 -19.04
CA LYS A 2 -1.81 -13.57 -18.57
C LYS A 2 -2.83 -12.46 -18.83
N LYS A 3 -3.43 -11.89 -17.78
CA LYS A 3 -4.29 -10.70 -17.90
C LYS A 3 -3.43 -9.45 -17.72
N LYS A 4 -3.58 -8.46 -18.60
CA LYS A 4 -2.96 -7.13 -18.47
C LYS A 4 -4.06 -6.12 -18.15
N TYR A 5 -3.89 -5.36 -17.08
CA TYR A 5 -4.82 -4.33 -16.66
C TYR A 5 -4.14 -2.97 -16.73
N PHE A 6 -4.86 -1.97 -17.23
CA PHE A 6 -4.42 -0.57 -17.21
C PHE A 6 -5.12 0.13 -16.03
N LEU A 7 -4.55 1.23 -15.50
CA LEU A 7 -5.18 1.98 -14.40
C LEU A 7 -6.60 2.48 -14.72
N LYS A 8 -6.92 2.72 -16.00
CA LYS A 8 -8.30 3.05 -16.40
C LYS A 8 -9.29 1.89 -16.20
N ASP A 9 -8.79 0.67 -16.13
CA ASP A 9 -9.55 -0.57 -15.92
C ASP A 9 -9.48 -1.05 -14.46
N ILE A 10 -8.98 -0.21 -13.55
CA ILE A 10 -8.81 -0.56 -12.13
C ILE A 10 -10.12 -0.92 -11.45
N SER A 11 -11.24 -0.34 -11.90
CA SER A 11 -12.58 -0.71 -11.42
C SER A 11 -13.01 -2.13 -11.79
N LYS A 12 -12.34 -2.76 -12.75
CA LYS A 12 -12.58 -4.14 -13.20
C LYS A 12 -11.56 -5.12 -12.64
N LEU A 13 -10.71 -4.66 -11.71
CA LEU A 13 -9.64 -5.44 -11.13
C LEU A 13 -10.24 -6.38 -10.07
N GLU A 14 -10.67 -7.55 -10.49
CA GLU A 14 -11.07 -8.62 -9.58
C GLU A 14 -9.81 -9.29 -9.04
N ILE A 15 -9.31 -8.79 -7.90
CA ILE A 15 -8.22 -9.40 -7.15
C ILE A 15 -8.76 -9.88 -5.82
N GLU A 16 -8.52 -11.14 -5.51
CA GLU A 16 -8.73 -11.69 -4.18
C GLU A 16 -7.47 -11.45 -3.34
N ILE A 17 -7.64 -10.78 -2.19
CA ILE A 17 -6.54 -10.47 -1.26
C ILE A 17 -6.81 -11.23 0.05
N ASN A 18 -6.00 -12.25 0.31
CA ASN A 18 -6.03 -12.99 1.57
C ASN A 18 -5.27 -12.22 2.65
N LYS A 19 -5.75 -12.28 3.90
CA LYS A 19 -5.11 -11.65 5.06
C LYS A 19 -4.35 -12.70 5.90
N PRO A 20 -3.18 -12.38 6.48
CA PRO A 20 -2.42 -11.14 6.28
C PRO A 20 -1.69 -11.11 4.92
N SER A 21 -1.49 -9.92 4.36
CA SER A 21 -0.72 -9.76 3.11
C SER A 21 -0.02 -8.41 3.03
N ILE A 22 1.13 -8.39 2.39
CA ILE A 22 1.86 -7.17 2.03
C ILE A 22 1.84 -7.01 0.51
N ILE A 23 1.47 -5.82 0.04
CA ILE A 23 1.29 -5.49 -1.37
C ILE A 23 2.18 -4.30 -1.70
N PHE A 24 3.11 -4.52 -2.62
CA PHE A 24 4.02 -3.49 -3.12
C PHE A 24 3.47 -2.82 -4.37
N LEU A 25 3.32 -1.49 -4.33
CA LEU A 25 2.94 -0.68 -5.48
C LEU A 25 4.16 0.06 -6.02
N ARG A 26 4.62 -0.37 -7.19
CA ARG A 26 5.74 0.23 -7.93
C ARG A 26 5.25 0.90 -9.21
N GLY A 27 5.91 1.99 -9.57
CA GLY A 27 5.65 2.73 -10.79
C GLY A 27 6.12 4.17 -10.66
N ASP A 28 6.23 4.85 -11.80
CA ASP A 28 6.74 6.21 -11.87
C ASP A 28 5.91 7.21 -11.04
N LEU A 29 6.45 8.41 -10.86
CA LEU A 29 5.71 9.53 -10.31
C LEU A 29 4.44 9.76 -11.16
N ALA A 30 3.30 10.01 -10.50
CA ALA A 30 1.99 10.14 -11.14
C ALA A 30 1.47 8.90 -11.90
N ALA A 31 2.08 7.71 -11.74
CA ALA A 31 1.56 6.46 -12.29
C ALA A 31 0.23 6.00 -11.63
N GLY A 32 -0.32 6.74 -10.65
CA GLY A 32 -1.61 6.43 -10.03
C GLY A 32 -1.57 5.35 -8.95
N LYS A 33 -0.43 5.15 -8.30
CA LYS A 33 -0.26 4.23 -7.15
C LYS A 33 -1.29 4.49 -6.03
N THR A 34 -1.42 5.73 -5.57
CA THR A 34 -2.46 6.11 -4.60
C THR A 34 -3.89 5.85 -5.11
N THR A 35 -4.15 6.02 -6.41
CA THR A 35 -5.46 5.70 -7.00
C THR A 35 -5.75 4.20 -6.90
N LEU A 36 -4.75 3.35 -7.15
CA LEU A 36 -4.84 1.90 -6.95
C LEU A 36 -5.04 1.55 -5.48
N ALA A 37 -4.30 2.19 -4.56
CA ALA A 37 -4.46 1.98 -3.13
C ALA A 37 -5.89 2.27 -2.68
N LYS A 38 -6.44 3.44 -3.05
CA LYS A 38 -7.85 3.81 -2.79
C LYS A 38 -8.82 2.79 -3.35
N HIS A 39 -8.59 2.32 -4.57
CA HIS A 39 -9.46 1.30 -5.17
C HIS A 39 -9.45 0.00 -4.35
N ILE A 40 -8.28 -0.48 -3.96
CA ILE A 40 -8.11 -1.70 -3.14
C ILE A 40 -8.81 -1.55 -1.79
N PHE A 41 -8.52 -0.49 -1.05
CA PHE A 41 -9.14 -0.26 0.26
C PHE A 41 -10.66 -0.17 0.18
N ASN A 42 -11.20 0.61 -0.77
CA ASN A 42 -12.65 0.86 -0.84
C ASN A 42 -13.43 -0.33 -1.44
N ASN A 43 -12.93 -0.94 -2.51
CA ASN A 43 -13.73 -1.86 -3.33
C ASN A 43 -13.38 -3.34 -3.10
N ILE A 44 -12.15 -3.64 -2.66
CA ILE A 44 -11.72 -5.02 -2.40
C ILE A 44 -11.76 -5.32 -0.90
N LEU A 45 -11.28 -4.38 -0.07
CA LEU A 45 -11.26 -4.55 1.39
C LEU A 45 -12.48 -3.96 2.10
N HIS A 46 -13.34 -3.25 1.36
CA HIS A 46 -14.58 -2.64 1.84
C HIS A 46 -14.38 -1.75 3.07
N ILE A 47 -13.31 -0.93 3.06
CA ILE A 47 -13.06 0.07 4.09
C ILE A 47 -13.97 1.28 3.85
N ASP A 48 -14.76 1.64 4.88
CA ASP A 48 -15.75 2.74 4.85
C ASP A 48 -15.15 4.10 5.29
N GLU A 49 -13.83 4.16 5.43
CA GLU A 49 -13.08 5.37 5.82
C GLU A 49 -12.55 6.10 4.59
N GLU A 50 -12.36 7.43 4.70
CA GLU A 50 -11.75 8.21 3.63
C GLU A 50 -10.27 7.87 3.48
N ILE A 51 -9.93 7.18 2.40
CA ILE A 51 -8.54 6.80 2.11
C ILE A 51 -7.77 7.99 1.56
N ARG A 52 -6.73 8.40 2.28
CA ARG A 52 -5.82 9.50 1.92
C ARG A 52 -4.41 8.98 1.63
N SER A 53 -3.69 9.74 0.80
CA SER A 53 -2.27 9.51 0.57
C SER A 53 -1.49 9.82 1.84
N PRO A 54 -0.62 8.91 2.30
CA PRO A 54 0.20 9.12 3.49
C PRO A 54 1.56 9.76 3.18
N THR A 55 1.75 10.40 2.02
CA THR A 55 3.07 10.93 1.61
C THR A 55 3.76 11.80 2.69
N TYR A 56 3.01 12.51 3.54
CA TYR A 56 3.57 13.32 4.64
C TYR A 56 3.46 12.68 6.02
N THR A 57 2.62 11.65 6.19
CA THR A 57 2.47 10.90 7.45
C THR A 57 3.26 9.60 7.45
N TYR A 58 3.89 9.25 6.32
CA TYR A 58 4.57 7.99 5.98
C TYR A 58 3.65 6.78 5.92
N TYR A 59 2.69 6.66 6.84
CA TYR A 59 1.60 5.71 6.73
C TYR A 59 0.28 6.23 7.33
N ASN A 60 -0.82 5.61 6.91
CA ASN A 60 -2.14 5.72 7.53
C ASN A 60 -2.64 4.31 7.90
N LYS A 61 -3.37 4.20 9.01
CA LYS A 61 -3.99 2.96 9.48
C LYS A 61 -5.51 3.03 9.28
N TYR A 62 -6.09 1.93 8.79
CA TYR A 62 -7.53 1.76 8.58
C TYR A 62 -7.97 0.39 9.12
N GLY A 63 -8.49 0.37 10.34
CA GLY A 63 -8.70 -0.86 11.10
C GLY A 63 -7.39 -1.65 11.27
N GLN A 64 -7.34 -2.87 10.72
CA GLN A 64 -6.15 -3.74 10.73
C GLN A 64 -5.28 -3.59 9.48
N ASN A 65 -5.57 -2.62 8.61
CA ASN A 65 -4.86 -2.43 7.36
C ASN A 65 -4.01 -1.16 7.41
N TYR A 66 -2.92 -1.14 6.64
CA TYR A 66 -1.96 -0.06 6.62
C TYR A 66 -1.68 0.37 5.18
N HIS A 67 -1.62 1.68 4.96
CA HIS A 67 -1.18 2.29 3.72
C HIS A 67 0.10 3.04 3.99
N PHE A 68 1.23 2.58 3.46
CA PHE A 68 2.52 3.25 3.50
C PHE A 68 2.82 3.94 2.18
N ASP A 69 3.50 5.09 2.26
CA ASP A 69 4.14 5.76 1.13
C ASP A 69 5.55 6.16 1.57
N LEU A 70 6.54 5.42 1.07
CA LEU A 70 7.94 5.60 1.48
C LEU A 70 8.69 6.59 0.58
N TYR A 71 7.99 7.29 -0.33
CA TYR A 71 8.61 8.23 -1.29
C TYR A 71 9.53 9.28 -0.63
N ARG A 72 9.19 9.71 0.59
CA ARG A 72 9.91 10.75 1.33
C ARG A 72 10.91 10.24 2.34
N LEU A 73 10.95 8.92 2.60
CA LEU A 73 11.94 8.37 3.50
C LEU A 73 13.27 8.30 2.76
N GLU A 74 14.35 8.69 3.43
CA GLU A 74 15.67 8.73 2.80
C GLU A 74 16.40 7.38 2.91
N ASN A 75 16.08 6.60 3.94
CA ASN A 75 16.78 5.36 4.25
C ASN A 75 15.94 4.41 5.13
N TYR A 76 16.44 3.20 5.33
CA TYR A 76 15.80 2.18 6.14
C TYR A 76 15.71 2.55 7.63
N ASP A 77 16.68 3.31 8.17
CA ASP A 77 16.66 3.71 9.59
C ASP A 77 15.48 4.64 9.89
N GLU A 78 15.08 5.51 8.96
CA GLU A 78 13.86 6.30 9.10
C GLU A 78 12.60 5.44 9.05
N PHE A 79 12.56 4.40 8.21
CA PHE A 79 11.48 3.42 8.19
C PHE A 79 11.39 2.65 9.51
N PHE A 80 12.53 2.25 10.07
CA PHE A 80 12.60 1.65 11.39
C PHE A 80 12.12 2.61 12.49
N ALA A 81 12.54 3.88 12.43
CA ALA A 81 12.19 4.90 13.42
C ALA A 81 10.68 5.22 13.48
N ILE A 82 9.96 5.06 12.37
CA ILE A 82 8.49 5.20 12.35
C ILE A 82 7.74 3.92 12.80
N GLY A 83 8.46 2.91 13.29
CA GLY A 83 7.89 1.62 13.69
C GLY A 83 7.49 0.73 12.51
N GLY A 84 8.04 0.98 11.32
CA GLY A 84 7.66 0.30 10.09
C GLY A 84 7.85 -1.21 10.17
N GLU A 85 9.01 -1.67 10.64
CA GLU A 85 9.34 -3.10 10.76
C GLU A 85 8.39 -3.84 11.72
N GLU A 86 8.13 -3.27 12.90
CA GLU A 86 7.19 -3.85 13.87
C GLU A 86 5.78 -3.97 13.29
N ILE A 87 5.35 -2.98 12.50
CA ILE A 87 4.06 -3.04 11.80
C ILE A 87 4.06 -4.15 10.76
N LEU A 88 5.12 -4.30 9.95
CA LEU A 88 5.17 -5.37 8.94
C LEU A 88 5.11 -6.76 9.58
N ASP A 89 5.87 -6.98 10.66
CA ASP A 89 6.00 -8.28 11.32
C ASP A 89 4.73 -8.71 12.07
N ASN A 90 4.00 -7.75 12.67
CA ASN A 90 2.90 -8.05 13.59
C ASN A 90 1.50 -7.83 12.99
N ASN A 91 1.40 -7.43 11.72
CA ASN A 91 0.10 -7.09 11.14
C ASN A 91 -0.75 -8.33 10.78
N SER A 92 -2.05 -8.23 11.05
CA SER A 92 -3.05 -9.27 10.73
C SER A 92 -3.95 -8.92 9.53
N GLY A 93 -3.86 -7.69 8.99
CA GLY A 93 -4.61 -7.27 7.81
C GLY A 93 -3.76 -7.12 6.55
N VAL A 94 -4.13 -6.16 5.70
CA VAL A 94 -3.39 -5.85 4.47
C VAL A 94 -2.48 -4.65 4.68
N ILE A 95 -1.22 -4.76 4.29
CA ILE A 95 -0.30 -3.63 4.19
C ILE A 95 -0.09 -3.33 2.72
N LEU A 96 -0.34 -2.09 2.32
CA LEU A 96 -0.07 -1.61 0.97
C LEU A 96 1.03 -0.56 1.04
N ILE A 97 2.10 -0.74 0.27
CA ILE A 97 3.30 0.10 0.32
C ILE A 97 3.59 0.70 -1.05
N GLU A 98 3.43 2.01 -1.18
CA GLU A 98 3.95 2.77 -2.32
C GLU A 98 5.46 3.01 -2.14
N TRP A 99 6.22 2.94 -3.25
CA TRP A 99 7.67 3.15 -3.28
C TRP A 99 8.46 2.24 -2.31
N PRO A 100 8.34 0.91 -2.47
CA PRO A 100 8.93 -0.08 -1.54
C PRO A 100 10.46 -0.20 -1.65
N ASP A 101 11.14 0.67 -2.41
CA ASP A 101 12.55 0.59 -2.76
C ASP A 101 13.49 0.54 -1.54
N LEU A 102 13.09 1.13 -0.42
CA LEU A 102 13.85 1.08 0.84
C LEU A 102 13.80 -0.28 1.53
N ILE A 103 12.79 -1.09 1.22
CA ILE A 103 12.49 -2.36 1.89
C ILE A 103 12.36 -3.51 0.89
N GLU A 104 13.00 -3.42 -0.29
CA GLU A 104 12.86 -4.44 -1.35
C GLU A 104 13.23 -5.86 -0.92
N LYS A 105 14.02 -5.99 0.15
CA LYS A 105 14.50 -7.27 0.68
C LYS A 105 13.56 -7.90 1.72
N TYR A 106 12.48 -7.21 2.08
CA TYR A 106 11.39 -7.74 2.90
C TYR A 106 10.48 -8.60 2.02
#